data_AF-A0A554JMC1-F1
#
_entry.id   AF-A0A554JMC1-F1
#
_cell.length_a   1.000
_cell.length_b   1.000
_cell.length_c   1.000
_cell.angle_alpha   90.00
_cell.angle_beta   90.00
_cell.angle_gamma   90.00
#
_symmetry.space_group_name_H-M   'P 1'
#
loop_
_entity.id
_entity.type
_entity.pdbx_description
1 polymer ?
#
loop_
_entity_poly.entity_id
_entity_poly.type
_entity_poly.pdbx_seq_one_letter_code
_entity_poly.pdbx_strand_id
1 'polypeptide(L)'
;MTTQNAAVTVLNRNIVQTEFFHVGGGRVTLDEVFEEIGTRLIDQSPIKTTVRFYDPDGSLTNLVSKLEQAEKHRRALEKAFFEAKSWWRRKLLDYRARRLVGKVMAMKRKVIRLAIKKLHTVVGHADQVALELHDHRFRHMQPNEAHELLESISNVSNMWIFVFKPNDLLADKHSAVAHAF
;
A
#
# COMPACT_ATOMS: atom_id res chain seq x y z
N MET A 1 21.88 22.52 38.00
CA MET A 1 21.23 22.69 36.69
C MET A 1 21.75 21.58 35.79
N THR A 2 21.03 20.46 35.75
CA THR A 2 21.39 19.28 34.95
C THR A 2 20.38 19.19 33.83
N THR A 3 20.81 19.58 32.63
CA THR A 3 20.08 19.35 31.39
C THR A 3 19.90 17.85 31.22
N GLN A 4 18.72 17.35 31.55
CA GLN A 4 18.28 16.03 31.13
C GLN A 4 18.25 16.05 29.61
N ASN A 5 19.25 15.42 29.01
CA ASN A 5 19.15 14.90 27.65
C ASN A 5 17.88 14.05 27.61
N ALA A 6 16.79 14.62 27.11
CA ALA A 6 15.69 13.86 26.57
C ALA A 6 16.31 13.03 25.44
N ALA A 7 16.77 11.83 25.78
CA ALA A 7 17.08 10.80 24.83
C ALA A 7 15.86 10.75 23.92
N VAL A 8 16.06 11.21 22.69
CA VAL A 8 15.10 11.06 21.61
C VAL A 8 14.96 9.55 21.50
N THR A 9 13.97 9.00 22.19
CA THR A 9 13.46 7.68 21.89
C THR A 9 12.91 7.83 20.48
N VAL A 10 13.79 7.66 19.49
CA VAL A 10 13.42 7.43 18.11
C VAL A 10 12.64 6.13 18.18
N LEU A 11 11.35 6.26 18.48
CA LEU A 11 10.42 5.16 18.36
C LEU A 11 10.62 4.70 16.92
N ASN A 12 11.11 3.47 16.77
CA ASN A 12 11.33 2.81 15.49
C ASN A 12 9.98 2.66 14.77
N ARG A 13 9.46 3.76 14.25
CA ARG A 13 8.17 3.86 13.60
C ARG A 13 8.44 3.72 12.12
N ASN A 14 7.96 2.63 11.55
CA ASN A 14 8.05 2.46 10.12
C ASN A 14 7.24 3.58 9.42
N ILE A 15 7.78 4.03 8.30
CA ILE A 15 7.08 4.92 7.39
C ILE A 15 6.36 4.02 6.39
N VAL A 16 5.06 4.25 6.24
CA VAL A 16 4.27 3.56 5.23
C VAL A 16 4.05 4.53 4.08
N GLN A 17 4.43 4.11 2.88
CA GLN A 17 4.05 4.77 1.63
C GLN A 17 2.92 3.97 1.00
N THR A 18 1.80 4.65 0.76
CA THR A 18 0.67 4.11 0.02
C THR A 18 0.59 4.81 -1.33
N GLU A 19 0.64 4.02 -2.40
CA GLU A 19 0.45 4.49 -3.77
C GLU A 19 -0.91 4.02 -4.27
N PHE A 20 -1.79 4.98 -4.50
CA PHE A 20 -3.14 4.79 -4.98
C PHE A 20 -3.15 5.01 -6.49
N PHE A 21 -3.56 3.99 -7.24
CA PHE A 21 -3.67 4.07 -8.69
C PHE A 21 -5.13 4.32 -9.07
N HIS A 22 -5.36 5.42 -9.77
CA HIS A 22 -6.70 5.83 -10.18
C HIS A 22 -7.11 5.26 -11.54
N VAL A 23 -6.18 4.57 -12.20
CA VAL A 23 -6.36 3.89 -13.50
C VAL A 23 -6.43 2.38 -13.32
N GLY A 24 -7.04 1.70 -14.30
CA GLY A 24 -7.07 0.25 -14.35
C GLY A 24 -7.96 -0.41 -13.29
N GLY A 25 -9.05 0.26 -12.91
CA GLY A 25 -10.00 -0.28 -11.95
C GLY A 25 -10.88 -1.40 -12.53
N GLY A 26 -10.88 -2.57 -11.90
CA GLY A 26 -11.66 -3.74 -12.32
C GLY A 26 -10.88 -4.76 -13.17
N ARG A 27 -11.59 -5.57 -13.97
CA ARG A 27 -11.00 -6.48 -14.97
C ARG A 27 -10.92 -5.75 -16.31
N VAL A 28 -9.98 -4.82 -16.43
CA VAL A 28 -9.64 -4.11 -17.68
C VAL A 28 -8.40 -4.74 -18.29
N THR A 29 -8.34 -4.76 -19.61
CA THR A 29 -7.19 -5.20 -20.40
C THR A 29 -6.04 -4.20 -20.29
N LEU A 30 -4.83 -4.63 -20.65
CA LEU A 30 -3.65 -3.76 -20.62
C LEU A 30 -3.80 -2.56 -21.58
N ASP A 31 -4.43 -2.77 -22.74
CA ASP A 31 -4.66 -1.73 -23.75
C ASP A 31 -5.62 -0.66 -23.22
N GLU A 32 -6.72 -1.07 -22.56
CA GLU A 32 -7.66 -0.14 -21.90
C GLU A 32 -6.97 0.68 -20.81
N VAL A 33 -6.02 0.10 -20.08
CA VAL A 33 -5.21 0.83 -19.09
C VAL A 33 -4.31 1.86 -19.78
N PHE A 34 -3.67 1.51 -20.89
CA PHE A 34 -2.81 2.44 -21.63
C PHE A 34 -3.60 3.58 -22.27
N GLU A 35 -4.79 3.29 -22.81
CA GLU A 35 -5.71 4.32 -23.30
C GLU A 35 -6.13 5.27 -22.19
N GLU A 36 -6.56 4.74 -21.04
CA GLU A 36 -6.94 5.57 -19.89
C GLU A 36 -5.78 6.45 -19.40
N ILE A 37 -4.57 5.91 -19.35
CA ILE A 37 -3.36 6.70 -19.03
C ILE A 37 -3.16 7.80 -20.06
N GLY A 38 -3.26 7.49 -21.36
CA GLY A 38 -3.13 8.46 -22.44
C GLY A 38 -4.14 9.61 -22.32
N THR A 39 -5.42 9.30 -22.13
CA THR A 39 -6.47 10.30 -21.92
C THR A 39 -6.22 11.16 -20.69
N ARG A 40 -5.87 10.55 -19.55
CA ARG A 40 -5.62 11.31 -18.31
C ARG A 40 -4.38 12.19 -18.38
N LEU A 41 -3.35 11.80 -19.14
CA LEU A 41 -2.20 12.65 -19.40
C LEU A 41 -2.59 13.91 -20.19
N ILE A 42 -3.50 13.76 -21.17
CA ILE A 42 -4.02 14.89 -21.96
C ILE A 42 -4.87 15.82 -21.08
N ASP A 43 -5.77 15.25 -20.29
CA ASP A 43 -6.69 15.98 -19.43
C ASP A 43 -6.07 16.44 -18.10
N GLN A 44 -4.77 16.23 -17.92
CA GLN A 44 -4.02 16.51 -16.68
C GLN A 44 -4.65 15.90 -15.42
N SER A 45 -5.37 14.81 -15.58
CA SER A 45 -6.02 14.09 -14.50
C SER A 45 -5.03 13.18 -13.76
N PRO A 46 -5.15 13.03 -12.42
CA PRO A 46 -4.21 12.23 -11.65
C PRO A 46 -4.30 10.74 -12.04
N ILE A 47 -3.15 10.16 -12.35
CA ILE A 47 -2.99 8.70 -12.59
C ILE A 47 -2.68 7.98 -11.29
N LYS A 48 -1.91 8.64 -10.40
CA LYS A 48 -1.43 8.08 -9.15
C LYS A 48 -1.37 9.14 -8.07
N THR A 49 -1.74 8.76 -6.85
CA THR A 49 -1.53 9.56 -5.65
C THR A 49 -0.64 8.80 -4.68
N THR A 50 0.43 9.43 -4.23
CA THR A 50 1.36 8.87 -3.24
C THR A 50 1.15 9.58 -1.92
N VAL A 51 0.97 8.81 -0.84
CA VAL A 51 0.92 9.35 0.52
C VAL A 51 1.89 8.62 1.42
N ARG A 52 2.58 9.36 2.29
CA ARG A 52 3.49 8.81 3.29
C ARG A 52 3.04 9.23 4.68
N PHE A 53 2.98 8.29 5.61
CA PHE A 53 2.69 8.56 7.01
C PHE A 53 3.38 7.56 7.93
N TYR A 54 3.58 7.96 9.18
CA TYR A 54 4.08 7.06 10.21
C TYR A 54 2.99 6.06 10.63
N ASP A 55 3.35 4.80 10.81
CA ASP A 55 2.47 3.76 11.36
C ASP A 55 2.84 3.49 12.83
N PRO A 56 2.39 4.32 13.79
CA PRO A 56 2.91 4.31 15.16
C PRO A 56 2.58 3.01 15.91
N ASP A 57 1.46 2.37 15.59
CA ASP A 57 1.00 1.12 16.22
C ASP A 57 1.47 -0.13 15.46
N GLY A 58 2.16 0.04 14.33
CA GLY A 58 2.63 -1.05 13.46
C GLY A 58 1.51 -1.93 12.88
N SER A 59 0.24 -1.54 12.98
CA SER A 59 -0.88 -2.40 12.58
C SER A 59 -0.96 -2.58 11.08
N LEU A 60 -0.65 -1.54 10.30
CA LEU A 60 -0.61 -1.63 8.84
C LEU A 60 0.64 -2.38 8.39
N THR A 61 1.80 -2.06 8.98
CA THR A 61 3.07 -2.79 8.83
C THR A 61 2.86 -4.30 9.00
N ASN A 62 2.31 -4.71 10.15
CA ASN A 62 2.11 -6.12 10.47
C ASN A 62 1.16 -6.81 9.49
N LEU A 63 0.14 -6.10 9.01
CA LEU A 63 -0.81 -6.65 8.04
C LEU A 63 -0.17 -6.83 6.66
N VAL A 64 0.64 -5.86 6.21
CA VAL A 64 1.42 -5.93 4.97
C VAL A 64 2.39 -7.11 5.01
N SER A 65 3.17 -7.26 6.10
CA SER A 65 4.09 -8.40 6.24
C SER A 65 3.37 -9.75 6.22
N LYS A 66 2.20 -9.87 6.87
CA LYS A 66 1.38 -11.09 6.83
C LYS A 66 0.86 -11.38 5.42
N LEU A 67 0.46 -10.35 4.67
CA LEU A 67 0.00 -10.50 3.30
C LEU A 67 1.14 -10.97 2.39
N GLU A 68 2.32 -10.36 2.51
CA GLU A 68 3.51 -10.77 1.76
C GLU A 68 3.88 -12.24 2.03
N GLN A 69 3.85 -12.67 3.29
CA GLN A 69 4.07 -14.08 3.67
C GLN A 69 3.02 -15.01 3.07
N ALA A 70 1.75 -14.61 3.07
CA ALA A 70 0.67 -15.39 2.45
C ALA A 70 0.84 -15.50 0.93
N GLU A 71 1.28 -14.44 0.25
CA GLU A 71 1.59 -14.47 -1.18
C GLU A 71 2.82 -15.35 -1.49
N LYS A 72 3.89 -15.27 -0.68
CA LYS A 72 5.04 -16.17 -0.79
C LYS A 72 4.61 -17.64 -0.64
N HIS A 73 3.76 -17.92 0.35
CA HIS A 73 3.22 -19.27 0.55
C HIS A 73 2.37 -19.74 -0.64
N ARG A 74 1.56 -18.84 -1.23
CA ARG A 74 0.78 -19.14 -2.44
C ARG A 74 1.67 -19.53 -3.61
N ARG A 75 2.72 -18.74 -3.88
CA ARG A 75 3.70 -19.04 -4.95
C ARG A 75 4.41 -20.36 -4.70
N ALA A 76 4.75 -20.67 -3.45
CA ALA A 76 5.37 -21.94 -3.08
C ALA A 76 4.42 -23.14 -3.32
N LEU A 77 3.13 -23.01 -3.00
CA LEU A 77 2.13 -24.05 -3.27
C LEU A 77 1.91 -24.26 -4.78
N GLU A 78 1.89 -23.19 -5.56
CA GLU A 78 1.79 -23.26 -7.03
C GLU A 78 2.99 -23.98 -7.62
N LYS A 79 4.21 -23.63 -7.20
CA LYS A 79 5.43 -24.34 -7.59
C LYS A 79 5.35 -25.83 -7.23
N ALA A 80 4.99 -26.15 -6.00
CA ALA A 80 4.84 -27.53 -5.54
C ALA A 80 3.77 -28.31 -6.32
N PHE A 81 2.71 -27.63 -6.80
CA PHE A 81 1.67 -28.23 -7.63
C PHE A 81 2.23 -28.65 -9.00
N PHE A 82 2.98 -27.77 -9.66
CA PHE A 82 3.63 -28.07 -10.94
C PHE A 82 4.68 -29.18 -10.82
N GLU A 83 5.41 -29.23 -9.72
CA GLU A 83 6.43 -30.26 -9.46
C GLU A 83 5.85 -31.62 -9.00
N ALA A 84 4.60 -31.65 -8.55
CA ALA A 84 3.99 -32.89 -8.05
C ALA A 84 3.76 -33.89 -9.19
N LYS A 85 4.28 -35.11 -9.03
CA LYS A 85 4.05 -36.23 -9.98
C LYS A 85 2.78 -37.04 -9.68
N SER A 86 2.32 -37.04 -8.43
CA SER A 86 1.14 -37.80 -7.99
C SER A 86 -0.15 -36.99 -8.11
N TRP A 87 -1.20 -37.61 -8.66
CA TRP A 87 -2.52 -37.01 -8.81
C TRP A 87 -3.17 -36.61 -7.48
N TRP A 88 -3.08 -37.48 -6.46
CA TRP A 88 -3.60 -37.18 -5.12
C TRP A 88 -2.90 -35.98 -4.48
N ARG A 89 -1.57 -35.90 -4.64
CA ARG A 89 -0.78 -34.77 -4.15
C ARG A 89 -1.17 -33.48 -4.87
N ARG A 90 -1.38 -33.52 -6.19
CA ARG A 90 -1.87 -32.36 -6.97
C ARG A 90 -3.24 -31.89 -6.48
N LYS A 91 -4.20 -32.80 -6.27
CA LYS A 91 -5.52 -32.44 -5.75
C LYS A 91 -5.46 -31.78 -4.37
N LEU A 92 -4.63 -32.29 -3.47
CA LEU A 92 -4.43 -31.69 -2.15
C LEU A 92 -3.82 -30.28 -2.24
N LEU A 93 -2.82 -30.10 -3.10
CA LEU A 93 -2.15 -28.81 -3.30
C LEU A 93 -3.09 -27.77 -3.93
N ASP A 94 -3.89 -28.17 -4.93
CA ASP A 94 -4.92 -27.32 -5.53
C ASP A 94 -5.98 -26.88 -4.51
N TYR A 95 -6.47 -27.81 -3.67
CA TYR A 95 -7.40 -27.46 -2.58
C TYR A 95 -6.80 -26.41 -1.62
N ARG A 96 -5.54 -26.61 -1.20
CA ARG A 96 -4.83 -25.66 -0.33
C ARG A 96 -4.63 -24.31 -1.00
N ALA A 97 -4.24 -24.30 -2.28
CA ALA A 97 -4.05 -23.10 -3.06
C ALA A 97 -5.35 -22.27 -3.16
N ARG A 98 -6.48 -22.91 -3.48
CA ARG A 98 -7.79 -22.23 -3.57
C ARG A 98 -8.21 -21.57 -2.25
N ARG A 99 -8.04 -22.27 -1.12
CA ARG A 99 -8.34 -21.69 0.20
C ARG A 99 -7.45 -20.49 0.50
N LEU A 100 -6.17 -20.56 0.13
CA LEU A 100 -5.23 -19.48 0.33
C LEU A 100 -5.53 -18.27 -0.55
N VAL A 101 -5.98 -18.46 -1.80
CA VAL A 101 -6.42 -17.38 -2.69
C VAL A 101 -7.53 -16.56 -2.02
N GLY A 102 -8.58 -17.20 -1.50
CA GLY A 102 -9.65 -16.51 -0.80
C GLY A 102 -9.17 -15.72 0.42
N LYS A 103 -8.23 -16.28 1.18
CA LYS A 103 -7.61 -15.60 2.34
C LYS A 103 -6.78 -14.39 1.91
N VAL A 104 -5.95 -14.51 0.88
CA VAL A 104 -5.14 -13.42 0.32
C VAL A 104 -6.04 -12.28 -0.15
N MET A 105 -7.12 -12.60 -0.86
CA MET A 105 -8.12 -11.61 -1.30
C MET A 105 -8.77 -10.86 -0.13
N ALA A 106 -9.18 -11.58 0.91
CA ALA A 106 -9.74 -10.95 2.10
C ALA A 106 -8.71 -10.05 2.81
N MET A 107 -7.44 -10.47 2.86
CA MET A 107 -6.35 -9.67 3.42
C MET A 107 -6.07 -8.42 2.60
N LYS A 108 -6.05 -8.48 1.27
CA LYS A 108 -5.91 -7.31 0.38
C LYS A 108 -6.97 -6.26 0.66
N ARG A 109 -8.25 -6.66 0.71
CA ARG A 109 -9.36 -5.76 1.07
C ARG A 109 -9.20 -5.15 2.46
N LYS A 110 -8.73 -5.94 3.44
CA LYS A 110 -8.48 -5.44 4.80
C LYS A 110 -7.34 -4.41 4.83
N VAL A 111 -6.29 -4.65 4.04
CA VAL A 111 -5.15 -3.72 3.88
C VAL A 111 -5.63 -2.40 3.29
N ILE A 112 -6.42 -2.42 2.21
CA ILE A 112 -7.01 -1.22 1.59
C ILE A 112 -7.82 -0.42 2.62
N ARG A 113 -8.80 -1.07 3.27
CA ARG A 113 -9.66 -0.40 4.26
C ARG A 113 -8.86 0.21 5.42
N LEU A 114 -7.84 -0.49 5.91
CA LEU A 114 -7.03 -0.01 7.02
C LEU A 114 -6.14 1.17 6.59
N ALA A 115 -5.54 1.11 5.40
CA ALA A 115 -4.73 2.20 4.86
C ALA A 115 -5.59 3.47 4.67
N ILE A 116 -6.75 3.35 4.03
CA ILE A 116 -7.70 4.46 3.87
C ILE A 116 -8.13 5.02 5.23
N LYS A 117 -8.54 4.17 6.18
CA LYS A 117 -8.94 4.62 7.53
C LYS A 117 -7.82 5.37 8.27
N LYS A 118 -6.59 4.85 8.20
CA LYS A 118 -5.42 5.51 8.81
C LYS A 118 -5.14 6.85 8.14
N LEU A 119 -5.23 6.90 6.81
CA LEU A 119 -5.07 8.14 6.07
C LEU A 119 -6.13 9.18 6.48
N HIS A 120 -7.41 8.82 6.54
CA HIS A 120 -8.47 9.70 7.03
C HIS A 120 -8.19 10.22 8.44
N THR A 121 -7.61 9.38 9.31
CA THR A 121 -7.25 9.79 10.66
C THR A 121 -6.10 10.79 10.63
N VAL A 122 -5.04 10.51 9.87
CA VAL A 122 -3.87 11.38 9.74
C VAL A 122 -4.27 12.71 9.11
N VAL A 123 -4.93 12.70 7.96
CA VAL A 123 -5.33 13.93 7.25
C VAL A 123 -6.41 14.70 7.98
N GLY A 124 -7.38 14.00 8.60
CA GLY A 124 -8.50 14.64 9.29
C GLY A 124 -8.18 15.17 10.69
N HIS A 125 -7.08 14.73 11.32
CA HIS A 125 -6.67 15.16 12.67
C HIS A 125 -5.32 15.88 12.71
N ALA A 126 -4.59 15.98 11.59
CA ALA A 126 -3.27 16.61 11.58
C ALA A 126 -3.36 18.07 11.11
N ASP A 127 -2.89 18.97 11.96
CA ASP A 127 -2.60 20.37 11.62
C ASP A 127 -1.37 20.51 10.68
N GLN A 128 -0.65 19.41 10.41
CA GLN A 128 0.64 19.42 9.70
C GLN A 128 0.73 18.32 8.65
N VAL A 129 -0.11 18.42 7.61
CA VAL A 129 0.09 17.65 6.37
C VAL A 129 0.89 18.51 5.39
N ALA A 130 2.01 17.98 4.91
CA ALA A 130 2.81 18.61 3.87
C ALA A 130 2.48 18.01 2.51
N LEU A 131 2.26 18.87 1.52
CA LEU A 131 2.10 18.50 0.12
C LEU A 131 3.41 18.76 -0.62
N GLU A 132 3.88 17.77 -1.38
CA GLU A 132 5.01 17.90 -2.30
C GLU A 132 4.53 18.41 -3.66
N LEU A 133 5.17 19.46 -4.16
CA LEU A 133 4.90 20.05 -5.48
C LEU A 133 5.78 19.40 -6.55
N HIS A 134 5.48 19.66 -7.83
CA HIS A 134 6.22 19.11 -8.98
C HIS A 134 7.72 19.47 -9.00
N ASP A 135 8.11 20.54 -8.32
CA ASP A 135 9.49 20.98 -8.17
C ASP A 135 10.16 20.50 -6.87
N HIS A 136 9.55 19.50 -6.21
CA HIS A 136 9.99 18.93 -4.94
C HIS A 136 10.00 19.90 -3.76
N ARG A 137 9.35 21.07 -3.89
CA ARG A 137 9.10 21.93 -2.73
C ARG A 137 7.90 21.42 -1.94
N PHE A 138 7.92 21.72 -0.65
CA PHE A 138 6.86 21.32 0.27
C PHE A 138 6.11 22.55 0.76
N ARG A 139 4.79 22.43 0.87
CA ARG A 139 3.95 23.42 1.55
C ARG A 139 2.91 22.74 2.43
N HIS A 140 2.31 23.51 3.33
CA HIS A 140 1.15 23.04 4.06
C HIS A 140 -0.03 22.78 3.10
N MET A 141 -0.67 21.64 3.31
CA MET A 141 -1.90 21.27 2.62
C MET A 141 -3.06 22.11 3.15
N GLN A 142 -3.89 22.61 2.24
CA GLN A 142 -5.08 23.39 2.60
C GLN A 142 -6.27 22.45 2.91
N PRO A 143 -7.27 22.91 3.68
CA PRO A 143 -8.41 22.07 4.05
C PRO A 143 -9.24 21.53 2.87
N ASN A 144 -9.39 22.30 1.79
CA ASN A 144 -10.08 21.86 0.58
C ASN A 144 -9.30 20.73 -0.14
N GLU A 145 -7.98 20.84 -0.20
CA GLU A 145 -7.11 19.83 -0.81
C GLU A 145 -7.12 18.52 -0.02
N ALA A 146 -7.18 18.62 1.31
CA ALA A 146 -7.35 17.46 2.18
C ALA A 146 -8.67 16.72 1.90
N HIS A 147 -9.76 17.46 1.62
CA HIS A 147 -11.03 16.86 1.23
C HIS A 147 -10.94 16.16 -0.14
N GLU A 148 -10.43 16.86 -1.15
CA GLU A 148 -10.24 16.32 -2.51
C GLU A 148 -9.36 15.06 -2.51
N LEU A 149 -8.28 15.06 -1.72
CA LEU A 149 -7.39 13.90 -1.54
C LEU A 149 -8.15 12.69 -1.01
N LEU A 150 -8.94 12.87 0.04
CA LEU A 150 -9.67 11.78 0.69
C LEU A 150 -10.80 11.24 -0.19
N GLU A 151 -11.49 12.11 -0.92
CA GLU A 151 -12.51 11.71 -1.90
C GLU A 151 -11.88 10.90 -3.05
N SER A 152 -10.78 11.41 -3.61
CA SER A 152 -10.03 10.73 -4.67
C SER A 152 -9.58 9.34 -4.25
N ILE A 153 -9.04 9.20 -3.02
CA ILE A 153 -8.52 7.93 -2.51
C ILE A 153 -9.63 6.92 -2.16
N SER A 154 -10.82 7.40 -1.79
CA SER A 154 -11.94 6.52 -1.42
C SER A 154 -12.44 5.65 -2.58
N ASN A 155 -12.21 6.08 -3.82
CA ASN A 155 -12.67 5.41 -5.04
C ASN A 155 -11.60 4.50 -5.68
N VAL A 156 -10.44 4.36 -5.04
CA VAL A 156 -9.31 3.61 -5.59
C VAL A 156 -9.54 2.11 -5.46
N SER A 157 -9.36 1.41 -6.59
CA SER A 157 -9.44 -0.04 -6.67
C SER A 157 -8.09 -0.71 -6.55
N ASN A 158 -7.00 -0.05 -6.96
CA ASN A 158 -5.64 -0.60 -6.93
C ASN A 158 -4.71 0.22 -6.03
N MET A 159 -4.05 -0.44 -5.09
CA MET A 159 -3.12 0.22 -4.17
C MET A 159 -1.88 -0.63 -3.92
N TRP A 160 -0.73 0.03 -3.93
CA TRP A 160 0.53 -0.53 -3.44
C TRP A 160 0.87 0.06 -2.09
N ILE A 161 1.35 -0.78 -1.18
CA ILE A 161 1.85 -0.34 0.11
C ILE A 161 3.29 -0.80 0.28
N PHE A 162 4.15 0.16 0.60
CA PHE A 162 5.56 -0.03 0.90
C PHE A 162 5.82 0.34 2.35
N VAL A 163 6.57 -0.50 3.05
CA VAL A 163 6.96 -0.28 4.45
C VAL A 163 8.45 0.00 4.51
N PHE A 164 8.82 1.17 4.98
CA PHE A 164 10.21 1.60 5.17
C PHE A 164 10.55 1.64 6.66
N LYS A 165 11.74 1.18 7.02
CA LYS A 165 12.28 1.46 8.36
C LYS A 165 12.71 2.93 8.44
N PRO A 166 12.83 3.49 9.65
CA PRO A 166 13.47 4.80 9.83
C PRO A 166 14.83 4.83 9.11
N ASN A 167 15.12 5.92 8.40
CA ASN A 167 16.32 6.15 7.58
C ASN A 167 16.42 5.40 6.23
N ASP A 168 15.60 4.37 5.99
CA ASP A 168 15.62 3.64 4.70
C ASP A 168 14.88 4.39 3.58
N LEU A 169 14.08 5.41 3.93
CA LEU A 169 13.32 6.22 2.97
C LEU A 169 14.22 6.92 1.93
N LEU A 170 15.40 7.39 2.35
CA LEU A 170 16.35 8.09 1.47
C LEU A 170 17.09 7.14 0.54
N ALA A 171 17.16 5.85 0.88
CA ALA A 171 17.85 4.84 0.10
C ALA A 171 16.92 4.08 -0.86
N ASP A 172 15.62 4.44 -0.89
CA ASP A 172 14.55 3.72 -1.59
C ASP A 172 14.51 2.20 -1.27
N LYS A 173 14.88 1.85 -0.03
CA LYS A 173 14.91 0.46 0.44
C LYS A 173 13.68 0.17 1.29
N HIS A 174 12.76 -0.65 0.78
CA HIS A 174 11.60 -1.06 1.54
C HIS A 174 11.83 -2.43 2.22
N SER A 175 11.23 -2.60 3.38
CA SER A 175 11.26 -3.83 4.18
C SER A 175 10.13 -4.81 3.84
N ALA A 176 9.02 -4.31 3.31
CA ALA A 176 7.89 -5.12 2.86
C ALA A 176 7.10 -4.38 1.77
N VAL A 177 6.47 -5.15 0.87
CA VAL A 177 5.57 -4.64 -0.17
C VAL A 177 4.32 -5.49 -0.23
N ALA A 178 3.17 -4.83 -0.31
CA ALA A 178 1.91 -5.46 -0.64
C ALA A 178 1.23 -4.75 -1.81
N HIS A 179 0.73 -5.55 -2.75
CA HIS A 179 -0.19 -5.08 -3.79
C HIS A 179 -1.60 -5.53 -3.44
N ALA A 180 -2.53 -4.59 -3.34
CA ALA A 180 -3.94 -4.82 -3.07
C ALA A 180 -4.81 -4.29 -4.23
N PHE A 181 -5.79 -5.10 -4.62
CA PHE A 181 -6.80 -4.82 -5.62
C PHE A 181 -8.19 -5.18 -5.06
#